data_AF-A0A7X3FPG6-F1
#
_entry.id   AF-A0A7X3FPG6-F1
#
_cell.length_a   1.000
_cell.length_b   1.000
_cell.length_c   1.000
_cell.angle_alpha   90.00
_cell.angle_beta   90.00
_cell.angle_gamma   90.00
#
_symmetry.space_group_name_H-M   'P 1'
#
loop_
_entity.id
_entity.type
_entity.pdbx_description
1 polymer ?
#
loop_
_entity_poly.entity_id
_entity_poly.type
_entity_poly.pdbx_seq_one_letter_code
_entity_poly.pdbx_strand_id
1 'polypeptide(L)'
;MSFEVLACQLMHFGPHATISGRITGVVRVRIREQFQGNVTEYGLDLPVRADCGKVPHEKVRTALLTHAAHQLNKLKARHSDPLPVAAE
;
A
#
# COMPACT_ATOMS: atom_id res chain seq x y z
N MET A 1 4.71 -5.19 18.91
CA MET A 1 5.35 -4.87 17.61
C MET A 1 4.93 -3.47 17.23
N SER A 2 5.87 -2.62 16.80
CA SER A 2 5.56 -1.27 16.33
C SER A 2 5.75 -1.22 14.83
N PHE A 3 4.72 -0.76 14.09
CA PHE A 3 4.73 -0.60 12.64
C PHE A 3 4.58 0.89 12.31
N GLU A 4 5.59 1.47 11.68
CA GLU A 4 5.65 2.89 11.35
C GLU A 4 5.89 3.08 9.84
N VAL A 5 5.09 3.96 9.22
CA VAL A 5 5.25 4.32 7.81
C VAL A 5 6.07 5.59 7.74
N LEU A 6 7.31 5.49 7.26
CA LEU A 6 8.26 6.60 7.15
C LEU A 6 8.01 7.44 5.89
N ALA A 7 7.63 6.80 4.79
CA ALA A 7 7.41 7.48 3.53
C ALA A 7 6.39 6.73 2.67
N CYS A 8 5.66 7.46 1.83
CA CYS A 8 4.74 6.92 0.84
C CYS A 8 4.91 7.71 -0.45
N GLN A 9 5.32 7.04 -1.53
CA GLN A 9 5.66 7.67 -2.80
C GLN A 9 4.94 6.94 -3.94
N LEU A 10 4.10 7.65 -4.67
CA LEU A 10 3.51 7.15 -5.92
C LEU A 10 4.59 7.16 -7.01
N MET A 11 4.98 5.98 -7.50
CA MET A 11 6.09 5.82 -8.44
C MET A 11 5.64 6.12 -9.88
N HIS A 12 4.77 5.27 -10.41
CA HIS A 12 4.21 5.41 -11.75
C HIS A 12 2.78 4.86 -11.73
N PHE A 13 1.93 5.39 -12.60
CA PHE A 13 0.59 4.88 -12.81
C PHE A 13 0.12 5.14 -14.24
N GLY A 14 -0.79 4.30 -14.70
CA GLY A 14 -1.30 4.32 -16.06
C GLY A 14 -2.55 3.44 -16.22
N PRO A 15 -3.20 3.51 -17.39
CA PRO A 15 -4.37 2.71 -17.67
C PRO A 15 -4.05 1.22 -17.61
N HIS A 16 -4.99 0.42 -17.10
CA HIS A 16 -4.88 -1.03 -17.10
C HIS A 16 -4.98 -1.57 -18.53
N ALA A 17 -4.11 -2.51 -18.89
CA ALA A 17 -3.98 -2.99 -20.27
C ALA A 17 -5.27 -3.61 -20.84
N THR A 18 -6.05 -4.30 -20.00
CA THR A 18 -7.23 -5.08 -20.43
C THR A 18 -8.56 -4.61 -19.85
N ILE A 19 -8.55 -3.64 -18.91
CA ILE A 19 -9.77 -3.22 -18.20
C ILE A 19 -9.99 -1.74 -18.45
N SER A 20 -10.98 -1.42 -19.28
CA SER A 20 -11.33 -0.05 -19.60
C SER A 20 -11.77 0.71 -18.35
N GLY A 21 -11.25 1.93 -18.17
CA GLY A 21 -11.58 2.79 -17.04
C GLY A 21 -10.90 2.44 -15.71
N ARG A 22 -10.06 1.40 -15.67
CA ARG A 22 -9.20 1.10 -14.53
C ARG A 22 -7.81 1.71 -14.73
N ILE A 23 -7.29 2.33 -13.68
CA ILE A 23 -5.93 2.85 -13.62
C ILE A 23 -5.18 2.05 -12.56
N THR A 24 -3.98 1.60 -12.89
CA THR A 24 -3.08 0.91 -11.96
C THR A 24 -1.79 1.67 -11.78
N GLY A 25 -1.14 1.45 -10.66
CA GLY A 25 0.18 2.01 -10.39
C GLY A 25 0.87 1.28 -9.26
N VAL A 26 2.02 1.83 -8.87
CA VAL A 26 2.81 1.32 -7.75
C VAL A 26 3.07 2.46 -6.78
N VAL A 27 2.77 2.21 -5.50
CA VAL A 27 3.14 3.09 -4.40
C VAL A 27 4.23 2.43 -3.60
N ARG A 28 5.40 3.04 -3.57
CA ARG A 28 6.52 2.62 -2.73
C ARG A 28 6.34 3.21 -1.34
N VAL A 29 6.32 2.34 -0.33
CA VAL A 29 6.25 2.74 1.06
C VAL A 29 7.55 2.37 1.75
N ARG A 30 8.03 3.20 2.66
CA ARG A 30 9.12 2.85 3.57
C ARG A 30 8.51 2.55 4.92
N ILE A 31 8.77 1.35 5.42
CA ILE A 31 8.25 0.86 6.67
C ILE A 31 9.43 0.69 7.62
N ARG A 32 9.24 1.13 8.85
CA ARG A 32 10.07 0.79 10.00
C ARG A 32 9.27 -0.11 10.93
N GLU A 33 9.85 -1.25 11.25
CA GLU A 33 9.27 -2.21 12.18
C GLU A 33 10.19 -2.43 13.37
N GLN A 34 9.59 -2.57 14.56
CA GLN A 34 10.31 -2.96 15.77
C GLN A 34 9.79 -4.28 16.32
N PHE A 35 10.68 -5.27 16.41
CA PHE A 35 10.40 -6.60 16.95
C PHE A 35 11.50 -7.06 17.90
N GLN A 36 11.14 -7.39 19.14
CA GLN A 36 12.05 -7.88 20.20
C GLN A 36 13.32 -7.01 20.38
N GLY A 37 13.21 -5.69 20.20
CA GLY A 37 14.34 -4.76 20.32
C GLY A 37 15.12 -4.53 19.03
N ASN A 38 14.90 -5.34 17.99
CA ASN A 38 15.44 -5.09 16.65
C ASN A 38 14.58 -4.10 15.89
N VAL A 39 15.22 -3.13 15.23
CA VAL A 39 14.59 -2.19 14.31
C VAL A 39 14.99 -2.57 12.89
N THR A 40 14.00 -2.82 12.04
CA THR A 40 14.21 -3.13 10.62
C THR A 40 13.51 -2.09 9.78
N GLU A 41 14.21 -1.55 8.79
CA GLU A 41 13.66 -0.61 7.81
C GLU A 41 13.71 -1.25 6.43
N TYR A 42 12.58 -1.23 5.72
CA TYR A 42 12.49 -1.80 4.38
C TYR A 42 11.51 -1.03 3.51
N GLY A 43 11.75 -1.10 2.20
CA GLY A 43 10.82 -0.62 1.19
C GLY A 43 9.83 -1.70 0.80
N LEU A 44 8.56 -1.36 0.69
CA LEU A 44 7.51 -2.24 0.17
C LEU A 44 6.83 -1.54 -1.02
N ASP A 45 6.74 -2.23 -2.14
CA ASP A 45 6.04 -1.75 -3.32
C ASP A 45 4.61 -2.29 -3.32
N LEU A 46 3.64 -1.39 -3.15
CA LEU A 46 2.22 -1.71 -3.10
C LEU A 46 1.58 -1.51 -4.48
N PRO A 47 1.07 -2.58 -5.13
CA PRO A 47 0.29 -2.44 -6.34
C PRO A 47 -1.05 -1.79 -6.00
N VAL A 48 -1.32 -0.63 -6.61
CA VAL A 48 -2.54 0.14 -6.40
C VAL A 48 -3.41 0.14 -7.64
N ARG A 49 -4.72 0.23 -7.43
CA ARG A 49 -5.70 0.32 -8.51
C ARG A 49 -6.80 1.30 -8.14
N ALA A 50 -7.34 1.97 -9.16
CA ALA A 50 -8.46 2.87 -9.05
C ALA A 50 -9.40 2.65 -10.24
N ASP A 51 -10.66 2.35 -9.94
CA ASP A 51 -11.75 2.20 -10.92
C ASP A 51 -12.49 3.55 -11.05
N CYS A 52 -11.82 4.54 -11.64
CA CYS A 52 -12.33 5.93 -11.69
C CYS A 52 -12.68 6.42 -13.10
N GLY A 53 -12.50 5.62 -14.15
CA GLY A 53 -12.79 6.04 -15.52
C GLY A 53 -11.90 7.20 -15.98
N LYS A 54 -12.46 8.07 -16.83
CA LYS A 54 -11.75 9.25 -17.38
C LYS A 54 -11.94 10.45 -16.44
N VAL A 55 -11.08 10.55 -15.44
CA VAL A 55 -11.03 11.66 -14.46
C VAL A 55 -9.72 12.43 -14.56
N PRO A 56 -9.66 13.69 -14.10
CA PRO A 56 -8.42 14.45 -14.08
C PRO A 56 -7.34 13.76 -13.23
N HIS A 57 -6.09 13.97 -13.63
CA HIS A 57 -4.90 13.32 -13.08
C HIS A 57 -4.81 13.41 -11.54
N GLU A 58 -5.23 14.54 -10.96
CA GLU A 58 -5.24 14.74 -9.51
C GLU A 58 -6.20 13.79 -8.78
N LYS A 59 -7.40 13.57 -9.33
CA LYS A 59 -8.39 12.65 -8.77
C LYS A 59 -7.89 11.20 -8.82
N VAL A 60 -7.17 10.84 -9.89
CA VAL A 60 -6.52 9.53 -10.02
C VAL A 60 -5.47 9.35 -8.93
N ARG A 61 -4.57 10.34 -8.73
CA ARG A 61 -3.54 10.26 -7.69
C ARG A 61 -4.14 10.07 -6.31
N THR A 62 -5.17 10.86 -5.97
CA THR A 62 -5.87 10.71 -4.70
C THR A 62 -6.49 9.32 -4.56
N ALA A 63 -7.17 8.81 -5.58
CA ALA A 63 -7.79 7.48 -5.53
C ALA A 63 -6.74 6.36 -5.32
N LEU A 64 -5.60 6.44 -6.02
CA LEU A 64 -4.51 5.48 -5.87
C LEU A 64 -3.85 5.54 -4.48
N LEU A 65 -3.63 6.74 -3.96
CA LEU A 65 -3.09 6.94 -2.60
C LEU A 65 -4.06 6.47 -1.53
N THR A 66 -5.37 6.69 -1.70
CA THR A 66 -6.41 6.16 -0.82
C THR A 66 -6.40 4.64 -0.82
N HIS A 67 -6.28 4.00 -1.98
CA HIS A 67 -6.14 2.54 -2.06
C HIS A 67 -4.88 2.04 -1.34
N ALA A 68 -3.73 2.73 -1.50
CA ALA A 68 -2.52 2.42 -0.75
C ALA A 68 -2.71 2.54 0.77
N ALA A 69 -3.35 3.61 1.24
CA ALA A 69 -3.63 3.83 2.64
C ALA A 69 -4.50 2.71 3.25
N HIS A 70 -5.52 2.24 2.52
CA HIS A 70 -6.31 1.09 2.95
C HIS A 70 -5.48 -0.20 3.05
N GLN A 71 -4.59 -0.45 2.09
CA GLN A 71 -3.70 -1.61 2.13
C GLN A 71 -2.72 -1.54 3.30
N LEU A 72 -2.15 -0.36 3.56
CA LEU A 72 -1.28 -0.10 4.71
C LEU A 72 -2.01 -0.30 6.03
N ASN A 73 -3.23 0.21 6.16
CA ASN A 73 -4.04 0.00 7.36
C ASN A 73 -4.34 -1.47 7.59
N LYS A 74 -4.63 -2.22 6.52
CA LYS A 74 -4.82 -3.69 6.60
C LYS A 74 -3.53 -4.41 6.98
N LEU A 75 -2.37 -3.97 6.48
CA LEU A 75 -1.07 -4.53 6.85
C LEU A 75 -0.76 -4.25 8.32
N LYS A 76 -0.92 -3.00 8.77
CA LYS A 76 -0.77 -2.61 10.17
C LYS A 76 -1.69 -3.41 11.10
N ALA A 77 -2.95 -3.63 10.71
CA ALA A 77 -3.88 -4.44 11.49
C ALA A 77 -3.38 -5.88 11.64
N ARG A 78 -2.84 -6.49 10.58
CA ARG A 78 -2.24 -7.84 10.62
C ARG A 78 -0.99 -7.93 11.50
N HIS A 79 -0.22 -6.86 11.61
CA HIS A 79 0.96 -6.81 12.48
C HIS A 79 0.60 -6.48 13.94
N SER A 80 -0.56 -5.86 14.17
CA SER A 80 -1.09 -5.59 15.50
C SER A 80 -1.88 -6.77 16.08
N ASP A 81 -2.46 -7.61 15.22
CA ASP A 81 -3.09 -8.86 15.60
C ASP A 81 -2.03 -9.96 15.66
N PRO A 82 -1.76 -10.58 16.82
CA PRO A 82 -0.98 -11.81 16.85
C PRO A 82 -1.80 -12.87 16.14
N LEU A 83 -1.50 -13.13 14.86
CA LEU A 83 -2.10 -14.24 14.13
C LEU A 83 -2.06 -15.50 15.03
N PRO A 84 -3.18 -16.22 15.23
CA PRO A 84 -3.10 -17.57 15.76
C PRO A 84 -2.19 -18.36 14.82
N VAL A 85 -1.18 -19.01 15.41
CA VAL A 85 -0.36 -20.00 14.72
C VAL A 85 -1.30 -20.91 13.93
N ALA A 86 -1.12 -20.96 12.61
CA ALA A 86 -1.73 -22.02 11.82
C ALA A 86 -1.04 -23.31 12.29
N ALA A 87 -1.76 -24.11 13.08
CA ALA A 87 -1.36 -25.47 13.40
C ALA A 87 -1.39 -26.28 12.10
N GLU A 88 -0.25 -26.85 11.75
CA GLU A 88 -0.08 -27.85 10.70
C GLU A 88 -0.75 -29.18 11.06
#